data_AF-A0A2V7VB21-F1
#
_entry.id   AF-A0A2V7VB21-F1
#
_cell.length_a   1.000
_cell.length_b   1.000
_cell.length_c   1.000
_cell.angle_alpha   90.00
_cell.angle_beta   90.00
_cell.angle_gamma   90.00
#
_symmetry.space_group_name_H-M   'P 1'
#
loop_
_entity.id
_entity.type
_entity.pdbx_description
1 polymer ?
#
loop_
_entity_poly.entity_id
_entity_poly.type
_entity_poly.pdbx_seq_one_letter_code
_entity_poly.pdbx_strand_id
1 'polypeptide(L)'
;MSYCNAPPGTLSLAEERARNGDREPFNVKYWGVGNESWGCGGNLTGGEYATEYRKYIAQVPVYLRPFFVATGPRGHSPDGDVGWTEGFFGGLQDVRGLGVRVDGFALHYYTDFRQTAEDGARFEAKGWYAVLHKGLHIENVIDDHWRIMGKYDP
;
A
#
# COMPACT_ATOMS: atom_id res chain seq x y z
N MET A 1 -12.27 -8.46 7.77
CA MET A 1 -11.98 -9.58 6.86
C MET A 1 -13.00 -10.72 6.96
N SER A 2 -13.25 -11.28 8.15
CA SER A 2 -14.19 -12.40 8.31
C SER A 2 -15.61 -12.08 7.89
N TYR A 3 -16.12 -10.88 8.18
CA TYR A 3 -17.43 -10.43 7.66
C TYR A 3 -17.50 -10.59 6.14
N CYS A 4 -16.45 -10.19 5.41
CA CYS A 4 -16.45 -10.25 3.96
C CYS A 4 -16.26 -11.67 3.40
N ASN A 5 -15.43 -12.49 4.05
CA ASN A 5 -14.88 -13.71 3.43
C ASN A 5 -15.19 -15.02 4.16
N ALA A 6 -15.72 -15.00 5.39
CA ALA A 6 -16.01 -16.23 6.11
C ALA A 6 -17.20 -16.97 5.49
N PRO A 7 -17.15 -18.32 5.37
CA PRO A 7 -18.25 -19.10 4.83
C PRO A 7 -19.54 -18.92 5.66
N PRO A 8 -20.72 -19.04 5.05
CA PRO A 8 -21.99 -18.92 5.76
C PRO A 8 -22.07 -19.90 6.94
N GLY A 9 -22.62 -19.44 8.07
CA GLY A 9 -22.83 -20.28 9.26
C GLY A 9 -21.57 -20.67 10.05
N THR A 10 -20.41 -20.07 9.75
CA THR A 10 -19.16 -20.41 10.45
C THR A 10 -18.81 -19.48 11.61
N LEU A 11 -19.22 -18.21 11.55
CA LEU A 11 -18.87 -17.15 12.51
C LEU A 11 -20.02 -16.15 12.65
N SER A 12 -20.08 -15.46 13.79
CA SER A 12 -21.05 -14.39 14.05
C SER A 12 -21.04 -13.29 12.98
N LEU A 13 -19.86 -12.95 12.45
CA LEU A 13 -19.73 -11.96 11.36
C LEU A 13 -20.26 -12.48 10.01
N ALA A 14 -20.25 -13.79 9.75
CA ALA A 14 -20.88 -14.37 8.57
C ALA A 14 -22.40 -14.38 8.69
N GLU A 15 -22.91 -14.63 9.91
CA GLU A 15 -24.34 -14.54 10.21
C GLU A 15 -24.84 -13.09 10.12
N GLU A 16 -24.03 -12.12 10.59
CA GLU A 16 -24.33 -10.70 10.45
C GLU A 16 -24.41 -10.29 8.98
N ARG A 17 -23.43 -10.70 8.16
CA ARG A 17 -23.46 -10.47 6.71
C ARG A 17 -24.76 -11.02 6.08
N ALA A 18 -25.16 -12.24 6.45
CA ALA A 18 -26.40 -12.85 5.98
C ALA A 18 -27.66 -12.09 6.43
N ARG A 19 -27.73 -11.64 7.70
CA ARG A 19 -28.83 -10.81 8.21
C ARG A 19 -28.91 -9.46 7.49
N ASN A 20 -27.77 -8.93 7.05
CA ASN A 20 -27.67 -7.69 6.30
C ASN A 20 -28.01 -7.84 4.80
N GLY A 21 -28.36 -9.06 4.34
CA GLY A 21 -28.86 -9.31 2.98
C GLY A 21 -27.94 -10.18 2.11
N ASP A 22 -26.69 -10.40 2.52
CA ASP A 22 -25.68 -11.10 1.72
C ASP A 22 -25.24 -12.39 2.41
N ARG A 23 -25.93 -13.50 2.12
CA ARG A 23 -25.59 -14.79 2.72
C ARG A 23 -24.18 -15.24 2.31
N GLU A 24 -23.87 -15.18 1.03
CA GLU A 24 -22.61 -15.69 0.49
C GLU A 24 -21.44 -14.71 0.70
N PRO A 25 -20.19 -15.20 0.83
CA PRO A 25 -19.03 -14.32 0.99
C PRO A 25 -18.77 -13.48 -0.27
N PHE A 26 -18.28 -12.25 -0.07
CA PHE A 26 -17.89 -11.35 -1.17
C PHE A 26 -16.58 -11.75 -1.86
N ASN A 27 -15.81 -12.66 -1.26
CA ASN A 27 -14.54 -13.14 -1.78
C ASN A 27 -13.55 -12.01 -2.11
N VAL A 28 -13.40 -11.06 -1.18
CA VAL A 28 -12.45 -9.96 -1.29
C VAL A 28 -11.03 -10.53 -1.40
N LYS A 29 -10.41 -10.35 -2.57
CA LYS A 29 -9.11 -10.95 -2.90
C LYS A 29 -7.94 -10.08 -2.44
N TYR A 30 -7.98 -8.78 -2.71
CA TYR A 30 -6.92 -7.84 -2.35
C TYR A 30 -7.28 -7.10 -1.08
N TRP A 31 -6.35 -7.01 -0.15
CA TRP A 31 -6.56 -6.33 1.12
C TRP A 31 -5.41 -5.37 1.42
N GLY A 32 -5.67 -4.08 1.26
CA GLY A 32 -4.76 -3.02 1.69
C GLY A 32 -4.68 -2.96 3.20
N VAL A 33 -3.47 -3.01 3.76
CA VAL A 33 -3.26 -2.91 5.21
C VAL A 33 -2.81 -1.50 5.54
N GLY A 34 -3.78 -0.59 5.65
CA GLY A 34 -3.53 0.84 5.78
C GLY A 34 -3.48 1.55 4.42
N ASN A 35 -3.38 2.88 4.48
CA ASN A 35 -3.28 3.77 3.32
C ASN A 35 -2.54 5.04 3.75
N GLU A 36 -1.57 5.48 2.95
CA GLU A 36 -0.77 6.69 3.18
C GLU A 36 -0.39 6.89 4.65
N SER A 37 0.13 5.82 5.26
CA SER A 37 0.49 5.76 6.68
C SER A 37 1.61 6.74 7.06
N TRP A 38 2.41 7.21 6.11
CA TRP A 38 3.36 8.34 6.26
C TRP A 38 2.68 9.71 6.37
N GLY A 39 1.37 9.81 6.07
CA GLY A 39 0.60 11.05 6.07
C GLY A 39 -0.71 10.88 6.83
N CYS A 40 -1.84 11.01 6.15
CA CYS A 40 -3.17 10.97 6.77
C CYS A 40 -3.46 9.67 7.54
N GLY A 41 -2.76 8.59 7.23
CA GLY A 41 -2.88 7.31 7.91
C GLY A 41 -2.11 7.19 9.23
N GLY A 42 -1.40 8.23 9.69
CA GLY A 42 -0.79 8.24 11.02
C GLY A 42 0.59 8.92 11.15
N ASN A 43 1.11 9.55 10.09
CA ASN A 43 2.44 10.19 10.06
C ASN A 43 3.58 9.29 10.56
N LEU A 44 3.56 8.01 10.20
CA LEU A 44 4.55 7.02 10.60
C LEU A 44 5.83 7.15 9.78
N THR A 45 6.92 6.60 10.29
CA THR A 45 8.08 6.16 9.49
C THR A 45 7.83 4.78 8.89
N GLY A 46 8.64 4.37 7.90
CA GLY A 46 8.54 3.03 7.30
C GLY A 46 8.68 1.90 8.32
N GLY A 47 9.60 2.05 9.29
CA GLY A 47 9.82 1.05 10.35
C GLY A 47 8.70 0.99 11.40
N GLU A 48 8.11 2.13 11.76
CA GLU A 48 6.91 2.16 12.61
C GLU A 48 5.73 1.49 11.90
N TYR A 49 5.54 1.80 10.61
CA TYR A 49 4.51 1.15 9.80
C TYR A 49 4.76 -0.36 9.68
N ALA A 50 6.00 -0.83 9.54
CA ALA A 50 6.31 -2.27 9.57
C ALA A 50 5.84 -2.92 10.88
N THR A 51 5.93 -2.22 12.01
CA THR A 51 5.41 -2.71 13.30
C THR A 51 3.89 -2.82 13.31
N GLU A 52 3.17 -1.79 12.85
CA GLU A 52 1.71 -1.82 12.78
C GLU A 52 1.19 -2.84 11.75
N TYR A 53 1.85 -2.95 10.59
CA TYR A 53 1.54 -3.94 9.55
C TYR A 53 1.61 -5.37 10.11
N ARG A 54 2.72 -5.71 10.78
CA ARG A 54 2.93 -7.02 11.43
C ARG A 54 1.85 -7.33 12.45
N LYS A 55 1.53 -6.35 13.30
CA LYS A 55 0.47 -6.49 14.30
C LYS A 55 -0.88 -6.76 13.66
N TYR A 56 -1.22 -6.09 12.56
CA TYR A 56 -2.48 -6.29 11.85
C TYR A 56 -2.58 -7.67 11.23
N ILE A 57 -1.58 -8.08 10.43
CA ILE A 57 -1.62 -9.36 9.72
C ILE A 57 -1.59 -10.56 10.68
N ALA A 58 -0.93 -10.43 11.83
CA ALA A 58 -0.87 -11.49 12.84
C ALA A 58 -2.24 -11.85 13.43
N GLN A 59 -3.21 -10.94 13.33
CA GLN A 59 -4.58 -11.15 13.80
C GLN A 59 -5.49 -11.77 12.73
N VAL A 60 -5.01 -11.94 11.49
CA VAL A 60 -5.82 -12.52 10.43
C VAL A 60 -5.95 -14.03 10.64
N PRO A 61 -7.17 -14.58 10.67
CA PRO A 61 -7.38 -16.02 10.81
C PRO A 61 -6.66 -16.82 9.71
N VAL A 62 -6.01 -17.93 10.08
CA VAL A 62 -5.15 -18.72 9.18
C VAL A 62 -5.86 -19.29 7.93
N TYR A 63 -7.18 -19.46 7.98
CA TYR A 63 -7.99 -19.94 6.85
C TYR A 63 -8.35 -18.82 5.87
N LEU A 64 -8.14 -17.54 6.24
CA LEU A 64 -8.26 -16.40 5.34
C LEU A 64 -6.89 -16.07 4.77
N ARG A 65 -6.77 -16.16 3.44
CA ARG A 65 -5.53 -15.81 2.72
C ARG A 65 -5.81 -14.85 1.57
N PRO A 66 -6.24 -13.60 1.85
CA PRO A 66 -6.26 -12.58 0.80
C PRO A 66 -4.83 -12.24 0.36
N PHE A 67 -4.69 -11.56 -0.76
CA PHE A 67 -3.46 -10.93 -1.21
C PHE A 67 -3.28 -9.60 -0.44
N PHE A 68 -2.30 -9.55 0.45
CA PHE A 68 -2.03 -8.38 1.28
C PHE A 68 -1.19 -7.34 0.54
N VAL A 69 -1.70 -6.12 0.48
CA VAL A 69 -0.98 -4.98 -0.08
C VAL A 69 -0.57 -4.06 1.06
N ALA A 70 0.73 -3.91 1.27
CA ALA A 70 1.30 -2.96 2.22
C ALA A 70 1.29 -1.54 1.63
N THR A 71 1.12 -0.55 2.48
CA THR A 71 1.28 0.88 2.17
C THR A 71 2.72 1.11 1.73
N GLY A 72 2.88 1.62 0.52
CA GLY A 72 4.17 2.03 0.01
C GLY A 72 4.42 3.53 0.05
N PRO A 73 5.52 3.95 -0.59
CA PRO A 73 6.12 5.26 -0.38
C PRO A 73 5.34 6.38 -1.08
N ARG A 74 5.56 7.61 -0.61
CA ARG A 74 5.16 8.83 -1.31
C ARG A 74 6.16 9.13 -2.43
N GLY A 75 6.07 8.40 -3.53
CA GLY A 75 7.05 8.41 -4.62
C GLY A 75 7.23 9.77 -5.33
N HIS A 76 6.30 10.70 -5.18
CA HIS A 76 6.42 12.06 -5.74
C HIS A 76 7.13 13.05 -4.80
N SER A 77 7.69 12.58 -3.68
CA SER A 77 8.59 13.37 -2.82
C SER A 77 9.88 13.72 -3.57
N PRO A 78 10.58 14.81 -3.20
CA PRO A 78 11.84 15.19 -3.86
C PRO A 78 12.92 14.09 -3.87
N ASP A 79 12.91 13.22 -2.87
CA ASP A 79 13.83 12.08 -2.68
C ASP A 79 13.21 10.73 -3.06
N GLY A 80 12.03 10.73 -3.68
CA GLY A 80 11.27 9.52 -4.01
C GLY A 80 10.76 8.74 -2.79
N ASP A 81 11.00 9.25 -1.56
CA ASP A 81 10.66 8.59 -0.29
C ASP A 81 11.26 7.16 -0.17
N VAL A 82 12.47 6.96 -0.68
CA VAL A 82 13.20 5.68 -0.61
C VAL A 82 13.44 5.19 0.82
N GLY A 83 13.52 6.11 1.77
CA GLY A 83 13.64 5.80 3.20
C GLY A 83 12.42 5.07 3.77
N TRP A 84 11.21 5.31 3.24
CA TRP A 84 10.02 4.55 3.61
C TRP A 84 10.16 3.08 3.27
N THR A 85 10.61 2.77 2.06
CA THR A 85 10.78 1.41 1.56
C THR A 85 11.89 0.67 2.31
N GLU A 86 13.06 1.29 2.47
CA GLU A 86 14.17 0.71 3.26
C GLU A 86 13.72 0.46 4.71
N GLY A 87 13.06 1.44 5.34
CA GLY A 87 12.58 1.31 6.71
C GLY A 87 11.51 0.24 6.88
N PHE A 88 10.58 0.11 5.93
CA PHE A 88 9.54 -0.91 5.96
C PHE A 88 10.13 -2.31 5.85
N PHE A 89 10.84 -2.61 4.77
CA PHE A 89 11.40 -3.95 4.55
C PHE A 89 12.50 -4.29 5.56
N GLY A 90 13.32 -3.32 5.97
CA GLY A 90 14.26 -3.46 7.09
C GLY A 90 13.57 -3.79 8.40
N GLY A 91 12.44 -3.14 8.71
CA GLY A 91 11.64 -3.41 9.90
C GLY A 91 10.92 -4.77 9.89
N LEU A 92 10.87 -5.44 8.73
CA LEU A 92 10.38 -6.81 8.59
C LEU A 92 11.48 -7.86 8.76
N GLN A 93 12.75 -7.45 8.83
CA GLN A 93 13.87 -8.35 9.12
C GLN A 93 13.95 -8.67 10.62
N ASP A 94 14.57 -9.80 10.96
CA ASP A 94 14.87 -10.23 12.33
C ASP A 94 13.66 -10.31 13.28
N VAL A 95 12.50 -10.64 12.72
CA VAL A 95 11.24 -10.80 13.47
C VAL A 95 11.09 -12.22 14.01
N ARG A 96 10.43 -12.37 15.17
CA ARG A 96 10.10 -13.69 15.72
C ARG A 96 8.94 -14.33 14.94
N GLY A 97 9.06 -15.63 14.64
CA GLY A 97 8.01 -16.43 14.03
C GLY A 97 8.29 -16.82 12.57
N LEU A 98 7.26 -17.37 11.91
CA LEU A 98 7.28 -17.55 10.46
C LEU A 98 7.14 -16.16 9.83
N GLY A 99 8.00 -15.83 8.87
CA GLY A 99 8.15 -14.48 8.31
C GLY A 99 6.85 -13.76 7.95
N VAL A 100 6.95 -12.43 7.86
CA VAL A 100 5.81 -11.54 7.62
C VAL A 100 5.42 -11.62 6.16
N ARG A 101 4.22 -12.12 5.88
CA ARG A 101 3.69 -12.17 4.52
C ARG A 101 3.35 -10.76 4.03
N VAL A 102 4.01 -10.35 2.95
CA VAL A 102 3.69 -9.18 2.14
C VAL A 102 3.55 -9.67 0.71
N ASP A 103 2.34 -9.63 0.13
CA ASP A 103 2.13 -10.10 -1.24
C ASP A 103 2.31 -8.98 -2.27
N GLY A 104 2.01 -7.75 -1.89
CA GLY A 104 2.23 -6.56 -2.69
C GLY A 104 2.62 -5.36 -1.85
N PHE A 105 3.28 -4.41 -2.51
CA PHE A 105 3.72 -3.15 -1.94
C PHE A 105 3.26 -2.03 -2.87
N ALA A 106 2.48 -1.09 -2.35
CA ALA A 106 1.91 -0.02 -3.16
C ALA A 106 2.97 1.03 -3.56
N LEU A 107 2.61 1.98 -4.43
CA LEU A 107 3.41 3.17 -4.71
C LEU A 107 2.45 4.31 -5.04
N HIS A 108 2.60 5.47 -4.38
CA HIS A 108 1.78 6.65 -4.66
C HIS A 108 2.62 7.72 -5.36
N TYR A 109 2.39 7.90 -6.66
CA TYR A 109 3.06 8.91 -7.48
C TYR A 109 2.03 9.80 -8.18
N TYR A 110 2.03 11.08 -7.85
CA TYR A 110 1.24 12.09 -8.57
C TYR A 110 2.15 13.00 -9.36
N THR A 111 1.80 13.20 -10.63
CA THR A 111 2.33 14.33 -11.40
C THR A 111 1.64 15.60 -10.93
N ASP A 112 2.10 16.13 -9.79
CA ASP A 112 1.49 17.33 -9.21
C ASP A 112 1.98 18.59 -9.92
N PHE A 113 1.08 19.23 -10.67
CA PHE A 113 1.30 20.51 -11.35
C PHE A 113 0.41 21.63 -10.79
N ARG A 114 -0.21 21.42 -9.62
CA ARG A 114 -1.09 22.43 -8.98
C ARG A 114 -0.35 23.72 -8.59
N GLN A 115 0.98 23.67 -8.51
CA GLN A 115 1.84 24.84 -8.24
C GLN A 115 2.28 25.57 -9.52
N THR A 116 1.76 25.18 -10.69
CA THR A 116 2.05 25.81 -11.98
C THR A 116 0.85 26.62 -12.46
N ALA A 117 1.04 27.41 -13.53
CA ALA A 117 -0.07 28.11 -14.20
C ALA A 117 -0.90 27.20 -15.11
N GLU A 118 -0.45 25.97 -15.35
CA GLU A 118 -1.12 25.02 -16.22
C GLU A 118 -2.37 24.45 -15.54
N ASP A 119 -3.44 24.35 -16.32
CA ASP A 119 -4.69 23.69 -15.95
C ASP A 119 -5.03 22.62 -16.99
N GLY A 120 -5.78 21.60 -16.59
CA GLY A 120 -6.16 20.49 -17.48
C GLY A 120 -6.93 20.93 -18.74
N ALA A 121 -7.59 22.09 -18.70
CA ALA A 121 -8.29 22.65 -19.85
C ALA A 121 -7.54 23.83 -20.52
N ARG A 122 -6.53 24.41 -19.86
CA ARG A 122 -5.80 25.59 -20.34
C ARG A 122 -4.31 25.44 -20.05
N PHE A 123 -3.53 25.24 -21.09
CA PHE A 123 -2.09 25.07 -20.98
C PHE A 123 -1.36 25.63 -22.19
N GLU A 124 -0.10 25.98 -21.99
CA GLU A 124 0.84 26.25 -23.08
C GLU A 124 1.72 25.02 -23.32
N ALA A 125 2.13 24.82 -24.59
CA ALA A 125 2.93 23.65 -24.96
C ALA A 125 4.18 23.48 -24.08
N LYS A 126 4.90 24.58 -23.78
CA LYS A 126 6.10 24.56 -22.95
C LYS A 126 5.82 24.09 -21.52
N GLY A 127 4.77 24.61 -20.88
CA GLY A 127 4.40 24.21 -19.52
C GLY A 127 3.90 22.76 -19.47
N TRP A 128 3.14 22.35 -20.48
CA TRP A 128 2.68 20.98 -20.61
C TRP A 128 3.82 19.97 -20.76
N TYR A 129 4.88 20.31 -21.52
CA TYR A 129 6.08 19.45 -21.59
C TYR A 129 6.76 19.26 -20.22
N ALA A 130 6.72 20.24 -19.32
CA ALA A 130 7.25 20.08 -17.97
C ALA A 130 6.39 19.11 -17.13
N VAL A 131 5.06 19.14 -17.30
CA VAL A 131 4.14 18.18 -16.67
C VAL A 131 4.43 16.77 -17.16
N LEU A 132 4.57 16.57 -18.48
CA LEU A 132 4.91 15.28 -19.07
C LEU A 132 6.26 14.77 -18.58
N HIS A 133 7.29 15.64 -18.55
CA HIS A 133 8.61 15.29 -18.04
C HIS A 133 8.58 14.84 -16.58
N LYS A 134 7.78 15.50 -15.74
CA LYS A 134 7.56 15.07 -14.35
C LYS A 134 6.86 13.71 -14.30
N GLY A 135 5.84 13.48 -15.14
CA GLY A 135 5.17 12.19 -15.22
C GLY A 135 6.09 11.03 -15.62
N LEU A 136 7.04 11.26 -16.53
CA LEU A 136 8.04 10.27 -16.94
C LEU A 136 9.02 9.89 -15.81
N HIS A 137 9.17 10.73 -14.78
CA HIS A 137 10.05 10.43 -13.66
C HIS A 137 9.58 9.25 -12.79
N ILE A 138 8.32 8.81 -12.95
CA ILE A 138 7.81 7.63 -12.23
C ILE A 138 8.65 6.37 -12.49
N GLU A 139 9.25 6.23 -13.67
CA GLU A 139 10.11 5.08 -14.01
C GLU A 139 11.30 4.99 -13.04
N ASN A 140 12.00 6.11 -12.84
CA ASN A 140 13.14 6.18 -11.92
C ASN A 140 12.72 5.84 -10.48
N VAL A 141 11.53 6.30 -10.07
CA VAL A 141 10.99 6.01 -8.74
C VAL A 141 10.71 4.52 -8.59
N ILE A 142 10.11 3.88 -9.59
CA ILE A 142 9.86 2.43 -9.60
C ILE A 142 11.19 1.67 -9.49
N ASP A 143 12.17 2.01 -10.33
CA ASP A 143 13.48 1.34 -10.36
C ASP A 143 14.23 1.46 -9.04
N ASP A 144 14.21 2.65 -8.41
CA ASP A 144 14.88 2.87 -7.13
C ASP A 144 14.25 2.06 -6.00
N HIS A 145 12.92 2.00 -5.94
CA HIS A 145 12.21 1.18 -4.96
C HIS A 145 12.40 -0.31 -5.23
N TRP A 146 12.37 -0.74 -6.49
CA TRP A 146 12.64 -2.13 -6.89
C TRP A 146 14.03 -2.59 -6.45
N ARG A 147 15.05 -1.74 -6.66
CA ARG A 147 16.43 -2.00 -6.24
C ARG A 147 16.57 -2.13 -4.72
N ILE A 148 15.80 -1.35 -3.96
CA ILE A 148 15.79 -1.46 -2.49
C ILE A 148 15.09 -2.76 -2.06
N MET A 149 13.94 -3.07 -2.63
CA MET A 149 13.21 -4.31 -2.35
C MET A 149 14.07 -5.55 -2.63
N GLY A 150 14.84 -5.56 -3.72
CA GLY A 150 15.76 -6.64 -4.06
C GLY A 150 16.90 -6.90 -3.06
N LYS A 151 17.16 -5.98 -2.11
CA LYS A 151 18.08 -6.25 -0.99
C LYS A 151 17.50 -7.24 0.03
N TYR A 152 16.17 -7.32 0.11
CA TYR A 152 15.41 -8.09 1.11
C TYR A 152 14.72 -9.32 0.53
N ASP A 153 14.63 -9.40 -0.80
CA ASP A 153 14.11 -10.55 -1.55
C ASP A 153 15.06 -10.88 -2.73
N PRO A 154 16.26 -11.45 -2.44
CA PRO A 154 17.30 -11.72 -3.43
C PRO A 154 17.04 -12.95 -4.31
#